data_AF-A0A956X0G3-F1
#
_entry.id   AF-A0A956X0G3-F1
#
_cell.length_a   1.000
_cell.length_b   1.000
_cell.length_c   1.000
_cell.angle_alpha   90.00
_cell.angle_beta   90.00
_cell.angle_gamma   90.00
#
_symmetry.space_group_name_H-M   'P 1'
#
loop_
_entity.id
_entity.type
_entity.pdbx_description
1 polymer ?
#
loop_
_entity_poly.entity_id
_entity_poly.type
_entity_poly.pdbx_seq_one_letter_code
_entity_poly.pdbx_strand_id
1 'polypeptide(L)' 'MQLRQRRQTATTGWQQKIHAPIYITVGMSTCGIAAGARETLDAVEKELARRGMQAVVTPVGCVGMCSYEPMVEL' A
#
# COMPACT_ATOMS: atom_id res chain seq x y z
N MET A 1 2.73 14.94 -26.10
CA MET A 1 1.81 13.78 -26.08
C MET A 1 2.03 12.77 -24.93
N GLN A 2 3.08 12.85 -24.10
CA GLN A 2 3.33 11.86 -23.02
C GLN A 2 2.46 12.03 -21.74
N LEU A 3 2.01 13.24 -21.41
CA LEU A 3 1.27 13.50 -20.18
C LEU A 3 -0.12 12.82 -20.15
N ARG A 4 -0.80 12.73 -21.31
CA ARG A 4 -2.09 12.03 -21.41
C ARG A 4 -1.95 10.55 -21.11
N GLN A 5 -0.91 9.91 -21.64
CA GLN A 5 -0.61 8.50 -21.38
C GLN A 5 -0.31 8.26 -19.90
N ARG A 6 0.56 9.08 -19.27
CA ARG A 6 0.89 8.95 -17.84
C ARG A 6 -0.33 9.13 -16.94
N ARG A 7 -1.24 10.05 -17.30
CA ARG A 7 -2.51 10.22 -16.58
C ARG A 7 -3.39 8.98 -16.71
N GLN A 8 -3.55 8.46 -17.93
CA GLN A 8 -4.36 7.26 -18.16
C GLN A 8 -3.83 6.06 -17.36
N THR A 9 -2.53 5.79 -17.39
CA THR A 9 -1.95 4.67 -16.63
C THR A 9 -2.10 4.85 -15.12
N ALA A 10 -1.91 6.06 -14.60
CA ALA A 10 -2.14 6.37 -13.19
C ALA A 10 -3.62 6.17 -12.79
N THR A 11 -4.55 6.64 -13.62
CA THR A 11 -5.99 6.44 -13.40
C THR A 11 -6.35 4.96 -13.41
N THR A 12 -5.91 4.19 -14.41
CA THR A 12 -6.23 2.76 -14.48
C THR A 12 -5.64 1.99 -13.30
N GLY A 13 -4.38 2.24 -12.93
CA GLY A 13 -3.77 1.62 -11.76
C GLY A 13 -4.49 1.97 -10.46
N TRP A 14 -4.97 3.21 -10.32
CA TRP A 14 -5.79 3.61 -9.17
C TRP A 14 -7.14 2.88 -9.14
N GLN A 15 -7.82 2.81 -10.28
CA GLN A 15 -9.10 2.12 -10.43
C GLN A 15 -8.99 0.64 -10.05
N GLN A 16 -7.91 -0.05 -10.44
CA GLN A 16 -7.69 -1.45 -10.09
C GLN A 16 -7.57 -1.67 -8.57
N LYS A 17 -6.91 -0.76 -7.86
CA LYS A 17 -6.70 -0.87 -6.40
C LYS A 17 -8.00 -0.65 -5.63
N ILE A 18 -8.75 0.40 -5.94
CA ILE A 18 -9.98 0.76 -5.22
C ILE A 18 -11.15 -0.20 -5.48
N HIS A 19 -11.11 -0.96 -6.58
CA HIS A 19 -12.11 -1.99 -6.89
C HIS A 19 -11.69 -3.39 -6.39
N ALA A 20 -10.54 -3.51 -5.73
CA ALA A 20 -10.17 -4.75 -5.07
C ALA A 20 -11.13 -5.03 -3.91
N PRO A 21 -11.45 -6.30 -3.61
CA PRO A 21 -12.29 -6.65 -2.46
C PRO A 21 -11.76 -6.10 -1.13
N ILE A 22 -10.43 -6.05 -0.99
CA ILE A 22 -9.72 -5.47 0.15
C ILE A 22 -8.50 -4.75 -0.41
N TYR A 23 -8.31 -3.49 -0.04
CA TYR A 23 -7.15 -2.68 -0.42
C TYR A 23 -6.39 -2.23 0.82
N ILE A 24 -5.22 -2.81 1.06
CA ILE A 24 -4.40 -2.52 2.22
C ILE A 24 -3.26 -1.60 1.80
N THR A 25 -3.04 -0.51 2.52
CA THR A 25 -1.85 0.33 2.36
C THR A 25 -0.93 0.18 3.57
N VAL A 26 0.38 0.25 3.34
CA VAL A 26 1.39 0.29 4.41
C VAL A 26 2.31 1.48 4.19
N GLY A 27 2.38 2.38 5.16
CA GLY A 27 3.26 3.54 5.14
C GLY A 27 4.74 3.13 5.19
N MET A 28 5.43 3.23 4.06
CA MET A 28 6.79 2.73 3.85
C MET A 28 7.77 3.89 3.56
N SER A 29 7.51 5.07 4.16
CA SER A 29 8.43 6.20 4.13
C SER A 29 9.64 5.97 5.06
N THR A 30 10.60 6.90 5.13
CA THR A 30 11.80 6.73 5.98
C THR A 30 11.46 6.42 7.44
N CYS A 31 10.50 7.15 8.02
CA CYS A 31 10.06 6.94 9.41
C CYS A 31 9.32 5.59 9.54
N GLY A 32 8.50 5.22 8.56
CA GLY A 32 7.84 3.91 8.49
C GLY A 32 8.82 2.75 8.46
N ILE A 33 9.84 2.82 7.61
CA ILE A 33 10.90 1.81 7.57
C ILE A 33 11.64 1.73 8.91
N ALA A 34 11.97 2.87 9.52
CA ALA A 34 12.61 2.90 10.84
C ALA A 34 11.72 2.32 11.95
N ALA A 35 10.40 2.45 11.83
CA ALA A 35 9.41 1.93 12.77
C ALA A 35 9.01 0.45 12.51
N GLY A 36 9.59 -0.21 11.50
CA GLY A 36 9.34 -1.63 11.21
C GLY A 36 8.23 -1.89 10.19
N ALA A 37 8.01 -0.96 9.25
CA ALA A 37 6.98 -1.13 8.21
C ALA A 37 7.30 -2.29 7.24
N ARG A 38 8.57 -2.69 7.09
CA ARG A 38 8.95 -3.81 6.21
C ARG A 38 8.49 -5.14 6.78
N GLU A 39 8.73 -5.36 8.06
CA GLU A 39 8.26 -6.51 8.81
C GLU A 39 6.73 -6.54 8.85
N THR A 40 6.10 -5.37 8.96
CA THR A 40 4.64 -5.23 8.91
C THR A 40 4.08 -5.66 7.56
N LEU A 41 4.66 -5.18 6.45
CA LEU A 41 4.27 -5.55 5.10
C LEU A 41 4.40 -7.08 4.88
N ASP A 42 5.56 -7.64 5.22
CA ASP A 42 5.83 -9.08 5.08
C ASP A 42 4.84 -9.93 5.90
N ALA A 43 4.50 -9.48 7.12
CA ALA A 43 3.56 -10.18 7.99
C ALA A 43 2.14 -10.16 7.41
N VAL A 44 1.70 -9.02 6.86
CA VAL A 44 0.39 -8.89 6.21
C VAL A 44 0.29 -9.83 5.01
N GLU A 45 1.28 -9.83 4.12
CA GLU A 45 1.28 -10.69 2.93
C GLU A 45 1.27 -12.18 3.28
N LYS A 46 2.09 -12.59 4.26
CA LYS A 46 2.11 -13.97 4.77
C LYS A 46 0.77 -14.40 5.33
N GLU A 47 0.11 -13.52 6.10
CA GLU A 47 -1.15 -13.84 6.73
C GLU A 47 -2.31 -13.92 5.72
N LEU A 48 -2.32 -13.05 4.71
CA LEU A 48 -3.24 -13.13 3.58
C LEU A 48 -3.09 -14.46 2.83
N ALA A 49 -1.85 -14.84 2.52
CA ALA A 49 -1.55 -16.12 1.88
C ALA A 49 -1.98 -17.31 2.74
N ARG A 50 -1.67 -17.29 4.04
CA ARG A 50 -2.04 -18.34 4.99
C ARG A 50 -3.56 -18.53 5.08
N ARG A 51 -4.34 -17.46 4.97
CA ARG A 51 -5.80 -17.48 5.01
C ARG A 51 -6.46 -17.65 3.65
N GLY A 52 -5.69 -17.68 2.55
CA GLY A 52 -6.23 -17.72 1.18
C GLY A 52 -7.07 -16.49 0.84
N MET A 53 -6.80 -15.34 1.46
CA MET A 53 -7.56 -14.11 1.25
C MET A 53 -6.98 -13.31 0.08
N GLN A 54 -7.86 -12.84 -0.79
CA GLN A 54 -7.49 -11.98 -1.90
C GLN A 54 -7.57 -10.51 -1.47
N ALA A 55 -6.41 -9.85 -1.43
CA ALA A 55 -6.30 -8.43 -1.15
C ALA A 55 -5.20 -7.82 -2.02
N VAL A 56 -5.33 -6.53 -2.33
CA VAL A 56 -4.25 -5.74 -2.92
C VAL A 56 -3.52 -5.05 -1.79
N VAL A 57 -2.25 -5.38 -1.59
CA VAL A 57 -1.39 -4.70 -0.61
C VAL A 57 -0.48 -3.73 -1.37
N THR A 58 -0.42 -2.47 -0.96
CA THR A 58 0.40 -1.44 -1.60
C THR A 58 1.27 -0.71 -0.59
N PRO A 59 2.60 -0.66 -0.77
CA PRO A 59 3.45 0.25 -0.03
C PRO A 59 3.18 1.70 -0.50
N VAL A 60 2.98 2.60 0.45
CA VAL A 60 2.71 4.03 0.19
C VAL A 60 3.74 4.93 0.85
N GLY A 61 3.76 6.21 0.45
CA GLY A 61 4.67 7.22 0.96
C GLY A 61 4.24 7.84 2.29
N CYS A 62 4.90 8.93 2.65
CA CYS A 62 4.63 9.68 3.89
C CYS A 62 3.31 10.46 3.81
N VAL A 63 2.54 10.42 4.90
CA VAL A 63 1.31 11.21 5.10
C VAL A 63 1.47 12.29 6.18
N GLY A 64 2.68 12.46 6.73
CA GLY A 64 3.01 13.48 7.74
C GLY A 64 2.72 13.07 9.19
N MET A 65 2.38 11.81 9.44
CA MET A 65 2.01 11.29 10.76
C MET A 65 3.06 10.33 11.33
N CYS A 66 4.34 10.75 11.33
CA CYS A 66 5.47 9.87 11.67
C CYS A 66 5.35 9.21 13.06
N SER A 67 4.72 9.87 14.04
CA SER A 67 4.51 9.33 15.39
C SER A 67 3.57 8.12 15.46
N TYR A 68 2.84 7.84 14.38
CA TYR A 68 1.87 6.75 14.28
C TYR A 68 2.33 5.64 13.34
N GLU A 69 3.55 5.72 12.80
CA GLU A 69 4.10 4.66 11.98
C GLU A 69 4.55 3.45 12.84
N PRO A 70 4.50 2.21 12.29
CA PRO A 70 4.09 1.86 10.94
C PRO A 70 2.56 1.92 10.77
N MET A 71 2.11 2.71 9.79
CA MET A 71 0.68 2.96 9.56
C MET A 71 0.13 2.00 8.51
N VAL A 72 -1.03 1.43 8.79
CA VAL A 72 -1.76 0.54 7.89
C VAL A 72 -3.18 1.06 7.72
N GLU A 73 -3.64 1.18 6.48
CA GLU A 73 -5.01 1.63 6.14
C GLU A 73 -5.70 0.58 5.26
N LEU A 74 -7.04 0.53 5.28
CA LEU A 74 -7.90 -0.47 4.64
C LEU A 74 -8.96 0.16 3.74
#